data_AF-A0A5N8W1B2-F1
#
_entry.id   AF-A0A5N8W1B2-F1
#
_cell.length_a   1.000
_cell.length_b   1.000
_cell.length_c   1.000
_cell.angle_alpha   90.00
_cell.angle_beta   90.00
_cell.angle_gamma   90.00
#
_symmetry.space_group_name_H-M   'P 1'
#
loop_
_entity.id
_entity.type
_entity.pdbx_description
1 polymer ?
#
loop_
_entity_poly.entity_id
_entity_poly.type
_entity_poly.pdbx_seq_one_letter_code
_entity_poly.pdbx_strand_id
1 'polypeptide(L)' 'MRSSTLRALNRAAELTRQNRFTEAVLIAEPVILTADLDEGDEIRRWLVAHVTDFTGQTTKETP' A
#
# COMPACT_ATOMS: atom_id res chain seq x y z
N MET A 1 6.30 11.65 -2.45
CA MET A 1 5.66 10.55 -3.21
C MET A 1 4.79 11.19 -4.26
N ARG A 2 4.78 10.71 -5.51
CA ARG A 2 3.91 11.31 -6.53
C ARG A 2 2.44 11.13 -6.15
N SER A 3 1.60 12.11 -6.47
CA SER A 3 0.17 12.06 -6.13
C SER A 3 -0.56 10.88 -6.79
N SER A 4 -0.10 10.41 -7.94
CA SER A 4 -0.60 9.21 -8.62
C SER A 4 -0.33 7.94 -7.83
N THR A 5 0.89 7.78 -7.31
CA THR A 5 1.34 6.65 -6.51
C THR A 5 0.55 6.58 -5.22
N LEU A 6 0.44 7.70 -4.49
CA LEU A 6 -0.34 7.75 -3.24
C LEU A 6 -1.81 7.38 -3.46
N ARG A 7 -2.42 7.88 -4.54
CA ARG A 7 -3.81 7.54 -4.89
C ARG A 7 -3.98 6.06 -5.19
N ALA A 8 -3.06 5.47 -5.96
CA ALA A 8 -3.09 4.04 -6.29
C ALA A 8 -2.96 3.17 -5.02
N LEU A 9 -2.01 3.51 -4.15
CA LEU A 9 -1.79 2.80 -2.89
C LEU A 9 -2.99 2.90 -1.93
N ASN A 10 -3.57 4.09 -1.75
CA ASN A 10 -4.79 4.26 -0.95
C ASN A 10 -5.94 3.41 -1.49
N ARG A 11 -6.11 3.36 -2.82
CA ARG A 11 -7.16 2.54 -3.44
C ARG A 11 -6.90 1.05 -3.27
N ALA A 12 -5.65 0.61 -3.37
CA ALA A 12 -5.28 -0.78 -3.12
C ALA A 12 -5.53 -1.21 -1.68
N ALA A 13 -5.22 -0.35 -0.69
CA ALA A 13 -5.55 -0.60 0.72
C ALA A 13 -7.07 -0.72 0.93
N GLU A 14 -7.88 0.16 0.34
CA GLU A 14 -9.34 0.08 0.41
C GLU A 14 -9.88 -1.23 -0.16
N LEU A 15 -9.40 -1.64 -1.33
CA LEU A 15 -9.78 -2.89 -1.97
C LEU A 15 -9.35 -4.11 -1.15
N THR A 16 -8.18 -4.05 -0.52
CA THR A 16 -7.71 -5.13 0.35
C THR A 16 -8.62 -5.30 1.57
N ARG A 17 -9.05 -4.20 2.21
CA ARG A 17 -10.06 -4.23 3.29
C ARG A 17 -11.42 -4.79 2.85
N GLN A 18 -11.73 -4.72 1.55
CA GLN A 18 -12.94 -5.30 0.96
C GLN A 18 -12.75 -6.75 0.49
N ASN A 19 -11.62 -7.40 0.81
CA ASN A 19 -11.26 -8.75 0.35
C ASN A 19 -11.13 -8.85 -1.19
N ARG A 20 -10.73 -7.74 -1.85
CA ARG A 20 -10.54 -7.64 -3.31
C ARG A 20 -9.06 -7.56 -3.68
N PHE A 21 -8.27 -8.50 -3.16
CA PHE A 21 -6.81 -8.49 -3.27
C PHE A 21 -6.29 -8.40 -4.71
N THR A 22 -6.83 -9.21 -5.63
CA THR A 22 -6.38 -9.19 -7.03
C THR A 22 -6.55 -7.81 -7.68
N GLU A 23 -7.64 -7.10 -7.38
CA GLU A 23 -7.86 -5.74 -7.88
C GLU A 23 -6.92 -4.73 -7.22
N ALA A 24 -6.63 -4.90 -5.94
CA ALA A 24 -5.65 -4.08 -5.24
C ALA A 24 -4.27 -4.20 -5.88
N VAL A 25 -3.83 -5.42 -6.22
CA VAL A 25 -2.54 -5.68 -6.89
C VAL A 25 -2.51 -5.03 -8.27
N LEU A 26 -3.58 -5.17 -9.08
CA LEU A 26 -3.63 -4.56 -10.42
C LEU A 26 -3.51 -3.03 -10.39
N ILE A 27 -3.91 -2.38 -9.29
CA ILE A 27 -3.77 -0.93 -9.12
C ILE A 27 -2.40 -0.55 -8.58
N ALA A 28 -1.84 -1.32 -7.64
CA ALA A 28 -0.58 -1.00 -6.97
C ALA A 28 0.68 -1.41 -7.75
N GLU A 29 0.63 -2.54 -8.46
CA GLU A 29 1.82 -3.10 -9.14
C GLU A 29 2.47 -2.15 -10.14
N PRO A 30 1.72 -1.44 -11.01
CA PRO A 30 2.33 -0.53 -11.98
C PRO A 30 3.12 0.58 -11.29
N VAL A 31 2.59 1.18 -10.22
CA VAL A 31 3.25 2.29 -9.52
C VAL A 31 4.44 1.81 -8.68
N ILE A 32 4.44 0.56 -8.22
CA ILE A 32 5.59 -0.05 -7.53
C ILE A 32 6.72 -0.34 -8.52
N LEU A 33 6.40 -0.89 -9.70
CA LEU A 33 7.41 -1.26 -10.69
C LEU A 33 8.05 -0.05 -11.39
N THR A 34 7.33 1.06 -11.51
CA THR A 34 7.84 2.27 -12.18
C THR A 34 8.54 3.26 -11.25
N ALA A 35 8.55 3.00 -9.94
CA ALA A 35 9.14 3.91 -8.97
C ALA A 35 10.66 3.99 -9.14
N ASP A 36 11.18 5.22 -9.09
CA ASP A 36 12.61 5.46 -8.89
C ASP A 36 13.01 5.16 -7.43
N LEU A 37 14.30 5.28 -7.10
CA LEU A 37 14.80 4.92 -5.76
C LEU A 37 14.16 5.75 -4.65
N ASP A 38 14.02 7.07 -4.86
CA ASP A 38 13.46 7.98 -3.88
C ASP A 38 11.97 7.68 -3.65
N GLU A 39 11.21 7.49 -4.74
CA GLU A 39 9.80 7.13 -4.65
C GLU A 39 9.60 5.73 -4.06
N GLY A 40 10.49 4.77 -4.35
CA GLY A 40 10.47 3.43 -3.76
C GLY A 40 10.59 3.45 -2.24
N ASP A 41 11.46 4.30 -1.69
CA ASP A 41 11.61 4.48 -0.24
C ASP A 41 10.38 5.14 0.40
N GLU A 42 9.71 6.03 -0.31
CA GLU A 42 8.43 6.61 0.12
C GLU A 42 7.30 5.57 0.10
N ILE A 43 7.21 4.74 -0.94
CA ILE A 43 6.25 3.63 -1.03
C ILE A 43 6.46 2.66 0.13
N ARG A 44 7.72 2.29 0.42
CA ARG A 44 8.04 1.40 1.55
C ARG A 44 7.57 1.97 2.88
N ARG A 45 7.89 3.24 3.16
CA ARG A 45 7.45 3.93 4.39
C ARG A 45 5.93 3.95 4.50
N TRP A 46 5.24 4.22 3.39
CA TRP A 46 3.79 4.21 3.35
C TRP A 46 3.21 2.82 3.64
N LEU A 47 3.75 1.75 3.03
CA LEU A 47 3.29 0.38 3.25
C LEU A 47 3.45 -0.05 4.72
N VAL A 48 4.56 0.31 5.36
CA VAL A 48 4.79 0.04 6.79
C VAL A 48 3.75 0.76 7.65
N ALA A 49 3.46 2.02 7.35
CA ALA A 49 2.44 2.80 8.08
C ALA A 49 1.01 2.26 7.90
N HIS A 50 0.75 1.51 6.82
CA HIS A 50 -0.57 0.97 6.48
C HIS A 50 -0.64 -0.55 6.58
N VAL A 51 0.26 -1.20 7.32
CA VAL A 51 0.32 -2.67 7.41
C VAL A 51 -1.02 -3.30 7.82
N THR A 52 -1.77 -2.61 8.70
CA THR A 52 -3.07 -3.05 9.20
C THR A 52 -4.12 -3.16 8.10
N ASP A 53 -4.00 -2.37 7.03
CA ASP A 53 -4.92 -2.38 5.88
C ASP A 53 -4.76 -3.63 5.02
N PHE A 54 -3.58 -4.27 5.09
CA PHE A 54 -3.26 -5.45 4.30
C PHE A 54 -3.31 -6.75 5.11
N THR A 55 -3.11 -6.69 6.42
CA THR A 55 -3.09 -7.88 7.29
C THR A 55 -4.36 -8.06 8.11
N GLY A 56 -5.17 -7.00 8.27
CA GLY A 56 -6.30 -7.00 9.21
C GLY A 56 -5.88 -7.14 10.68
N GLN A 57 -4.57 -7.18 10.97
CA GLN A 57 -4.06 -7.18 12.32
C GLN A 57 -4.00 -5.73 12.78
N THR A 58 -4.76 -5.37 13.80
CA THR A 58 -4.39 -4.18 14.58
C THR A 58 -3.04 -4.49 15.21
N THR A 59 -2.07 -3.59 15.10
CA THR A 59 -0.80 -3.71 15.81
C THR A 59 -1.14 -3.71 17.30
N LYS A 60 -1.41 -4.88 17.88
CA LYS A 60 -1.43 -5.04 19.32
C LYS A 60 0.00 -4.85 19.74
N GLU A 61 0.28 -3.71 20.36
CA GLU A 61 1.46 -3.54 21.18
C GLU A 61 1.50 -4.74 22.13
N THR A 62 2.52 -5.59 21.96
CA THR A 62 2.81 -6.68 22.88
C THR A 62 3.18 -6.05 24.22
N PRO A 63 2.57 -6.47 25.35
CA PRO A 63 2.88 -5.93 26.68
C PRO A 63 4.32 -6.20 27.12
#